data_AF-A0A915V045-F1
#
_entry.id   AF-A0A915V045-F1
#
_cell.length_a   1.000
_cell.length_b   1.000
_cell.length_c   1.000
_cell.angle_alpha   90.00
_cell.angle_beta   90.00
_cell.angle_gamma   90.00
#
_symmetry.space_group_name_H-M   'P 1'
#
loop_
_entity.id
_entity.type
_entity.pdbx_description
1 polymer ?
#
loop_
_entity_poly.entity_id
_entity_poly.type
_entity_poly.pdbx_seq_one_letter_code
_entity_poly.pdbx_strand_id
1 'polypeptide(L)'
;MPRYRITDEYELPDDDDDDWPYEGKIHRRQRRAPAGLFIVLAALIAIGAGAAGLFTLSERQERDSFCLSCHTAQHRAYVDRAQASIAGALAPDLSSYHYQQIHGQGGELRCIDCHRGDGGTRHRAETLILSAELMAFWLAGQDDQRPEKTAITTTVVNGITRTVAQTTLGLRVPHLSNAGCIGCHEAQLLVAGMDNHMHNMLPAVYDAWKRGAPLIAPQNAPDPQAVIALGLARYATTLQCSNCHQTHRTLDTARFLDLQGVVKPACEQCHRETGQGPAEVTISEEE
;
A
#
# COMPACT_ATOMS: atom_id res chain seq x y z
N MET A 1 40.37 -18.34 32.09
CA MET A 1 40.95 -19.54 31.43
C MET A 1 39.99 -20.72 31.56
N PRO A 2 39.19 -21.04 30.54
CA PRO A 2 38.54 -22.34 30.40
C PRO A 2 39.36 -23.23 29.46
N ARG A 3 39.63 -24.47 29.89
CA ARG A 3 40.39 -25.49 29.16
C ARG A 3 39.50 -26.11 28.08
N TYR A 4 39.88 -25.94 26.81
CA TYR A 4 39.38 -26.75 25.70
C TYR A 4 39.87 -28.18 25.87
N ARG A 5 38.93 -29.14 25.89
CA ARG A 5 39.22 -30.58 25.81
C ARG A 5 39.00 -30.99 24.36
N ILE A 6 40.10 -31.11 23.62
CA ILE A 6 40.13 -31.74 22.30
C ILE A 6 40.23 -33.24 22.56
N THR A 7 39.18 -33.99 22.20
CA THR A 7 39.23 -35.45 22.07
C THR A 7 39.44 -35.75 20.60
N ASP A 8 40.70 -35.98 20.24
CA ASP A 8 41.09 -36.62 18.98
C ASP A 8 40.91 -38.14 19.17
N GLU A 9 39.79 -38.67 18.71
CA GLU A 9 39.65 -40.10 18.42
C GLU A 9 39.90 -40.27 16.91
N TYR A 10 41.16 -40.57 16.59
CA TYR A 10 41.55 -41.13 15.30
C TYR A 10 41.35 -42.64 15.39
N GLU A 11 40.14 -43.12 15.07
CA GLU A 11 39.93 -44.52 14.71
C GLU A 11 40.44 -44.71 13.28
N LEU A 12 41.55 -45.44 13.16
CA LEU A 12 42.00 -46.00 11.90
C LEU A 12 41.10 -47.21 11.59
N PRO A 13 40.48 -47.29 10.40
CA PRO A 13 39.77 -48.49 10.00
C PRO A 13 40.76 -49.63 9.80
N ASP A 14 40.43 -50.79 10.38
CA ASP A 14 41.16 -52.04 10.19
C ASP A 14 41.21 -52.41 8.70
N ASP A 15 42.44 -52.63 8.24
CA ASP A 15 42.77 -53.23 6.95
C ASP A 15 42.35 -54.71 6.98
N ASP A 16 41.11 -54.99 6.56
CA ASP A 16 40.71 -56.35 6.16
C ASP A 16 40.92 -56.50 4.65
N ASP A 17 42.02 -57.20 4.36
CA ASP A 17 42.38 -57.82 3.09
C ASP A 17 41.26 -58.77 2.61
N ASP A 18 40.43 -58.30 1.68
CA ASP A 18 39.63 -59.18 0.83
C ASP A 18 39.96 -58.91 -0.64
N ASP A 19 40.60 -59.91 -1.24
CA ASP A 19 40.82 -60.13 -2.66
C ASP A 19 39.56 -59.85 -3.49
N TRP A 20 39.49 -58.69 -4.12
CA TRP A 20 38.56 -58.44 -5.23
C TRP A 20 39.33 -58.41 -6.54
N PRO A 21 38.88 -59.18 -7.55
CA PRO A 21 39.54 -59.21 -8.84
C PRO A 21 39.54 -57.81 -9.43
N TYR A 22 40.70 -57.41 -9.95
CA TYR A 22 40.91 -56.18 -10.71
C TYR A 22 40.04 -56.22 -11.98
N GLU A 23 38.74 -55.95 -11.83
CA GLU A 23 37.84 -55.65 -12.93
C GLU A 23 38.27 -54.29 -13.48
N GLY A 24 38.79 -54.33 -14.71
CA GLY A 24 39.29 -53.15 -15.40
C GLY A 24 38.31 -51.99 -15.28
N LYS A 25 38.82 -50.84 -14.84
CA LYS A 25 38.16 -49.54 -14.93
C LYS A 25 38.00 -49.17 -16.41
N ILE A 26 37.14 -49.91 -17.13
CA ILE A 26 36.47 -49.41 -18.31
C ILE A 26 35.79 -48.16 -17.80
N HIS A 27 36.29 -46.99 -18.24
CA HIS A 27 35.63 -45.72 -18.06
C HIS A 27 34.19 -45.88 -18.57
N ARG A 28 33.30 -46.30 -17.69
CA ARG A 28 31.87 -46.25 -17.86
C ARG A 28 31.64 -44.75 -17.86
N ARG A 29 31.79 -44.14 -19.04
CA ARG A 29 31.22 -42.84 -19.38
C ARG A 29 29.78 -43.02 -18.95
N GLN A 30 29.46 -42.59 -17.73
CA GLN A 30 28.10 -42.43 -17.28
C GLN A 30 27.53 -41.57 -18.38
N ARG A 31 26.75 -42.18 -19.27
CA ARG A 31 25.94 -41.46 -20.23
C ARG A 31 25.02 -40.67 -19.32
N ARG A 32 25.44 -39.45 -18.95
CA ARG A 32 24.63 -38.48 -18.22
C ARG A 32 23.38 -38.38 -19.08
N ALA A 33 22.32 -39.04 -18.62
CA ALA A 33 21.10 -39.11 -19.38
C ALA A 33 20.66 -37.67 -19.65
N PRO A 34 20.14 -37.37 -20.85
CA PRO A 34 19.68 -36.01 -21.19
C PRO A 34 18.54 -35.52 -20.28
N ALA A 35 18.04 -36.35 -19.36
CA ALA A 35 17.08 -36.00 -18.32
C ALA A 35 17.45 -34.72 -17.56
N GLY A 36 18.74 -34.47 -17.28
CA GLY A 36 19.17 -33.22 -16.64
C GLY A 36 18.85 -31.97 -17.47
N LEU A 37 19.04 -32.04 -18.79
CA LEU A 37 18.73 -30.93 -19.69
C LEU A 37 17.21 -30.70 -19.78
N PHE A 38 16.41 -31.76 -19.82
CA PHE A 38 14.95 -31.64 -19.87
C PHE A 38 14.37 -31.05 -18.57
N ILE A 39 14.90 -31.42 -17.40
CA ILE A 39 14.47 -30.85 -16.12
C ILE A 39 14.81 -29.35 -16.05
N VAL A 40 16.03 -28.98 -16.45
CA VAL A 40 16.45 -27.57 -16.49
C VAL A 40 15.58 -26.77 -17.46
N LEU A 41 15.33 -27.30 -18.67
CA LEU A 41 14.47 -26.64 -19.65
C LEU A 41 13.03 -26.50 -19.14
N ALA A 42 12.46 -27.53 -18.53
CA ALA A 42 11.11 -27.48 -17.96
C ALA A 42 11.01 -26.45 -16.82
N ALA A 43 12.02 -26.39 -15.94
CA ALA A 43 12.08 -25.39 -14.87
C ALA A 43 12.17 -23.96 -15.44
N LEU A 44 13.00 -23.73 -16.46
CA LEU A 44 13.12 -22.43 -17.13
C LEU A 44 11.82 -22.03 -17.82
N ILE A 45 11.14 -22.97 -18.49
CA ILE A 45 9.83 -22.72 -19.10
C ILE A 45 8.79 -22.36 -18.03
N ALA A 46 8.75 -23.09 -16.92
CA ALA A 46 7.83 -22.81 -15.82
C ALA A 46 8.07 -21.41 -15.20
N ILE A 47 9.35 -21.04 -14.98
CA ILE A 47 9.72 -19.70 -14.50
C ILE A 47 9.35 -18.63 -15.52
N GLY A 48 9.66 -18.84 -16.80
CA GLY A 48 9.35 -17.89 -17.88
C GLY A 48 7.84 -17.68 -18.04
N ALA A 49 7.06 -18.76 -18.01
CA ALA A 49 5.60 -18.69 -18.05
C ALA A 49 5.01 -18.01 -16.80
N GLY A 50 5.56 -18.31 -15.61
CA GLY A 50 5.16 -17.66 -14.37
C GLY A 50 5.43 -16.15 -14.39
N ALA A 51 6.62 -15.74 -14.83
CA ALA A 51 6.99 -14.34 -14.95
C ALA A 51 6.10 -13.60 -15.99
N ALA A 52 5.85 -14.20 -17.14
CA ALA A 52 4.95 -13.64 -18.16
C ALA A 52 3.50 -13.51 -17.64
N GLY A 53 3.03 -14.50 -16.90
CA GLY A 53 1.72 -14.47 -16.25
C GLY A 53 1.59 -13.35 -15.23
N LEU A 54 2.58 -13.19 -14.34
CA LEU A 54 2.61 -12.11 -13.35
C LEU A 54 2.67 -10.72 -14.02
N PHE A 55 3.48 -10.58 -15.08
CA PHE A 55 3.54 -9.34 -15.84
C PHE A 55 2.19 -9.00 -16.48
N THR A 56 1.56 -9.98 -17.14
CA THR A 56 0.24 -9.80 -17.76
C THR A 56 -0.82 -9.43 -16.72
N LEU A 57 -0.79 -10.07 -15.55
CA LEU A 57 -1.70 -9.75 -14.45
C LEU A 57 -1.47 -8.32 -13.94
N SER A 58 -0.21 -7.93 -13.74
CA SER A 58 0.14 -6.57 -13.32
C SER A 58 -0.32 -5.54 -14.35
N GLU A 59 -0.14 -5.78 -15.64
CA GLU A 59 -0.61 -4.87 -16.70
C GLU A 59 -2.15 -4.77 -16.72
N ARG A 60 -2.84 -5.87 -16.42
CA ARG A 60 -4.31 -5.87 -16.35
C ARG A 60 -4.80 -5.06 -15.15
N GLN A 61 -4.11 -5.13 -14.00
CA GLN A 61 -4.42 -4.30 -12.82
C GLN A 61 -4.33 -2.80 -13.08
N GLU A 62 -3.56 -2.40 -14.10
CA GLU A 62 -3.46 -1.01 -14.55
C GLU A 62 -4.68 -0.51 -15.35
N ARG A 63 -5.79 -1.27 -15.37
CA ARG A 63 -7.02 -0.91 -16.08
C ARG A 63 -8.23 -1.07 -15.16
N ASP A 64 -9.02 -0.01 -15.02
CA ASP A 64 -10.24 -0.03 -14.21
C ASP A 64 -11.22 -1.15 -14.60
N SER A 65 -11.29 -1.50 -15.90
CA SER A 65 -12.11 -2.61 -16.39
C SER A 65 -11.75 -3.96 -15.76
N PHE A 66 -10.46 -4.17 -15.44
CA PHE A 66 -10.02 -5.40 -14.77
C PHE A 66 -10.49 -5.43 -13.32
N CYS A 67 -10.29 -4.33 -12.58
CA CYS A 67 -10.81 -4.18 -11.23
C CYS A 67 -12.33 -4.46 -11.22
N LEU A 68 -13.08 -3.81 -12.12
CA LEU A 68 -14.54 -3.95 -12.21
C LEU A 68 -15.05 -5.35 -12.56
N SER A 69 -14.20 -6.21 -13.14
CA SER A 69 -14.58 -7.58 -13.53
C SER A 69 -14.81 -8.50 -12.33
N CYS A 70 -14.09 -8.26 -11.22
CA CYS A 70 -14.19 -9.07 -9.99
C CYS A 70 -14.82 -8.29 -8.83
N HIS A 71 -14.94 -6.96 -8.91
CA HIS A 71 -15.46 -6.19 -7.80
C HIS A 71 -16.98 -6.28 -7.62
N THR A 72 -17.40 -6.15 -6.35
CA THR A 72 -18.79 -6.17 -5.89
C THR A 72 -19.56 -4.89 -6.25
N ALA A 73 -20.88 -4.92 -6.10
CA ALA A 73 -21.77 -3.81 -6.47
C ALA A 73 -21.36 -2.45 -5.87
N GLN A 74 -20.78 -2.45 -4.67
CA GLN A 74 -20.30 -1.23 -4.02
C GLN A 74 -19.17 -0.53 -4.78
N HIS A 75 -18.20 -1.27 -5.33
CA HIS A 75 -17.11 -0.65 -6.09
C HIS A 75 -17.58 -0.16 -7.46
N ARG A 76 -18.54 -0.87 -8.08
CA ARG A 76 -19.18 -0.38 -9.31
C ARG A 76 -19.82 0.97 -9.07
N ALA A 77 -20.52 1.12 -7.94
CA ALA A 77 -21.09 2.42 -7.56
C ALA A 77 -20.04 3.54 -7.39
N TYR A 78 -18.77 3.22 -7.08
CA TYR A 78 -17.69 4.22 -7.01
C TYR A 78 -17.22 4.64 -8.38
N VAL A 79 -17.02 3.68 -9.28
CA VAL A 79 -16.64 3.98 -10.65
C VAL A 79 -17.78 4.67 -11.40
N ASP A 80 -19.04 4.27 -11.19
CA ASP A 80 -20.21 4.92 -11.80
C ASP A 80 -20.28 6.41 -11.40
N ARG A 81 -20.03 6.73 -10.13
CA ARG A 81 -19.96 8.14 -9.67
C ARG A 81 -18.79 8.88 -10.31
N ALA A 82 -17.61 8.28 -10.34
CA ALA A 82 -16.43 8.88 -10.98
C ALA A 82 -16.65 9.14 -12.47
N GLN A 83 -17.19 8.18 -13.21
CA GLN A 83 -17.54 8.32 -14.63
C GLN A 83 -18.61 9.38 -14.87
N ALA A 84 -19.64 9.43 -14.01
CA ALA A 84 -20.63 10.49 -14.07
C ALA A 84 -19.99 11.88 -13.87
N SER A 85 -19.02 12.01 -12.95
CA SER A 85 -18.32 13.27 -12.71
C SER A 85 -17.41 13.68 -13.87
N ILE A 86 -16.75 12.72 -14.55
CA ILE A 86 -16.05 12.97 -15.81
C ILE A 86 -17.01 13.48 -16.89
N ALA A 87 -18.24 12.94 -16.94
CA ALA A 87 -19.29 13.37 -17.85
C ALA A 87 -19.96 14.71 -17.46
N GLY A 88 -19.46 15.41 -16.43
CA GLY A 88 -19.91 16.74 -16.03
C GLY A 88 -20.91 16.76 -14.87
N ALA A 89 -21.25 15.61 -14.27
CA ALA A 89 -22.00 15.61 -13.01
C ALA A 89 -21.16 16.22 -11.88
N LEU A 90 -21.84 16.75 -10.84
CA LEU A 90 -21.15 17.18 -9.62
C LEU A 90 -20.42 15.98 -8.99
N ALA A 91 -19.17 16.16 -8.59
CA ALA A 91 -18.41 15.16 -7.85
C ALA A 91 -18.95 15.02 -6.41
N PRO A 92 -19.57 13.89 -6.05
CA PRO A 92 -20.18 13.75 -4.72
C PRO A 92 -19.17 13.35 -3.64
N ASP A 93 -17.97 12.93 -4.03
CA ASP A 93 -16.89 12.50 -3.13
C ASP A 93 -15.52 12.87 -3.70
N LEU A 94 -14.50 12.77 -2.85
CA LEU A 94 -13.13 13.17 -3.20
C LEU A 94 -12.54 12.32 -4.33
N SER A 95 -12.88 11.02 -4.42
CA SER A 95 -12.49 10.15 -5.53
C SER A 95 -13.00 10.70 -6.86
N SER A 96 -14.32 10.95 -6.92
CA SER A 96 -14.99 11.41 -8.12
C SER A 96 -14.50 12.81 -8.52
N TYR A 97 -14.13 13.63 -7.54
CA TYR A 97 -13.51 14.93 -7.78
C TYR A 97 -12.13 14.79 -8.43
N HIS A 98 -11.28 13.88 -7.98
CA HIS A 98 -9.98 13.63 -8.64
C HIS A 98 -10.17 13.16 -10.08
N TYR A 99 -11.10 12.23 -10.33
CA TYR A 99 -11.43 11.81 -11.69
C TYR A 99 -11.89 13.00 -12.54
N GLN A 100 -12.81 13.83 -12.03
CA GLN A 100 -13.29 15.02 -12.74
C GLN A 100 -12.15 16.01 -13.04
N GLN A 101 -11.32 16.36 -12.06
CA GLN A 101 -10.25 17.34 -12.22
C GLN A 101 -9.17 16.86 -13.18
N ILE A 102 -8.67 15.64 -12.99
CA ILE A 102 -7.54 15.11 -13.77
C ILE A 102 -7.98 14.86 -15.23
N HIS A 103 -9.15 14.24 -15.45
CA HIS A 103 -9.65 14.06 -16.81
C HIS A 103 -10.04 15.39 -17.47
N GLY A 104 -10.57 16.35 -16.72
CA GLY A 104 -10.88 17.69 -17.21
C GLY A 104 -9.63 18.46 -17.68
N GLN A 105 -8.46 18.12 -17.16
CA GLN A 105 -7.15 18.66 -17.57
C GLN A 105 -6.47 17.82 -18.67
N GLY A 106 -7.14 16.79 -19.21
CA GLY A 106 -6.60 15.89 -20.23
C GLY A 106 -5.68 14.79 -19.68
N GLY A 107 -5.60 14.64 -18.36
CA GLY A 107 -4.91 13.53 -17.70
C GLY A 107 -5.78 12.27 -17.64
N GLU A 108 -5.19 11.21 -17.08
CA GLU A 108 -5.87 9.95 -16.80
C GLU A 108 -5.64 9.56 -15.35
N LEU A 109 -6.71 9.20 -14.64
CA LEU A 109 -6.64 8.63 -13.30
C LEU A 109 -7.33 7.27 -13.31
N ARG A 110 -6.67 6.27 -12.71
CA ARG A 110 -7.20 4.91 -12.54
C ARG A 110 -7.32 4.58 -11.07
N CYS A 111 -8.13 3.58 -10.73
CA CYS A 111 -8.27 3.12 -9.34
C CYS A 111 -6.90 2.73 -8.76
N ILE A 112 -6.10 2.02 -9.56
CA ILE A 112 -4.79 1.54 -9.14
C ILE A 112 -3.81 2.67 -8.82
N ASP A 113 -3.97 3.86 -9.42
CA ASP A 113 -3.07 4.99 -9.18
C ASP A 113 -3.17 5.47 -7.72
N CYS A 114 -4.34 5.31 -7.09
CA CYS A 114 -4.53 5.55 -5.67
C CYS A 114 -4.14 4.35 -4.81
N HIS A 115 -4.44 3.11 -5.21
CA HIS A 115 -4.33 1.92 -4.35
C HIS A 115 -3.01 1.13 -4.48
N ARG A 116 -2.11 1.46 -5.41
CA ARG A 116 -0.86 0.69 -5.64
C ARG A 116 0.34 1.14 -4.83
N GLY A 117 0.20 2.18 -4.00
CA GLY A 117 1.37 2.86 -3.42
C GLY A 117 2.14 3.69 -4.44
N ASP A 118 3.43 3.86 -4.18
CA ASP A 118 4.35 4.66 -5.02
C ASP A 118 4.76 3.98 -6.34
N GLY A 119 4.20 2.79 -6.65
CA GLY A 119 4.56 2.01 -7.84
C GLY A 119 5.93 1.31 -7.77
N GLY A 120 6.65 1.42 -6.65
CA GLY A 120 7.88 0.70 -6.38
C GLY A 120 7.68 -0.82 -6.33
N THR A 121 8.76 -1.57 -6.49
CA THR A 121 8.72 -3.05 -6.57
C THR A 121 8.09 -3.69 -5.33
N ARG A 122 8.36 -3.13 -4.15
CA ARG A 122 7.76 -3.58 -2.89
C ARG A 122 6.24 -3.40 -2.90
N HIS A 123 5.76 -2.19 -3.17
CA HIS A 123 4.32 -1.93 -3.18
C HIS A 123 3.61 -2.72 -4.27
N ARG A 124 4.22 -2.90 -5.46
CA ARG A 124 3.69 -3.81 -6.49
C ARG A 124 3.53 -5.24 -5.99
N ALA A 125 4.51 -5.78 -5.25
CA ALA A 125 4.41 -7.12 -4.68
C ALA A 125 3.27 -7.20 -3.64
N GLU A 126 3.14 -6.19 -2.77
CA GLU A 126 2.06 -6.10 -1.78
C GLU A 126 0.68 -5.97 -2.44
N THR A 127 0.54 -5.18 -3.51
CA THR A 127 -0.68 -5.07 -4.32
C THR A 127 -1.06 -6.40 -4.98
N LEU A 128 -0.08 -7.16 -5.47
CA LEU A 128 -0.32 -8.50 -6.04
C LEU A 128 -0.80 -9.49 -4.96
N ILE A 129 -0.18 -9.48 -3.78
CA ILE A 129 -0.60 -10.31 -2.64
C ILE A 129 -2.03 -9.94 -2.22
N LEU A 130 -2.31 -8.65 -2.04
CA LEU A 130 -3.66 -8.17 -1.72
C LEU A 130 -4.68 -8.62 -2.76
N SER A 131 -4.33 -8.51 -4.05
CA SER A 131 -5.22 -8.93 -5.14
C SER A 131 -5.49 -10.43 -5.12
N ALA A 132 -4.49 -11.25 -4.80
CA ALA A 132 -4.66 -12.69 -4.63
C ALA A 132 -5.58 -13.02 -3.44
N GLU A 133 -5.44 -12.31 -2.32
CA GLU A 133 -6.36 -12.44 -1.18
C GLU A 133 -7.80 -12.08 -1.56
N LEU A 134 -8.00 -10.93 -2.19
CA LEU A 134 -9.33 -10.46 -2.61
C LEU A 134 -9.97 -11.40 -3.63
N MET A 135 -9.18 -11.96 -4.55
CA MET A 135 -9.64 -13.00 -5.47
C MET A 135 -10.09 -14.26 -4.71
N ALA A 136 -9.36 -14.69 -3.69
CA ALA A 136 -9.76 -15.83 -2.88
C ALA A 136 -11.07 -15.59 -2.12
N PHE A 137 -11.27 -14.39 -1.56
CA PHE A 137 -12.55 -13.99 -0.95
C PHE A 137 -13.69 -14.03 -1.98
N TRP A 138 -13.47 -13.44 -3.14
CA TRP A 138 -14.45 -13.43 -4.23
C TRP A 138 -14.83 -14.84 -4.68
N LEU A 139 -13.85 -15.72 -4.89
CA LEU A 139 -14.08 -17.13 -5.25
C LEU A 139 -14.84 -17.90 -4.15
N ALA A 140 -14.66 -17.52 -2.89
CA ALA A 140 -15.41 -18.07 -1.76
C ALA A 140 -16.81 -17.45 -1.59
N GLY A 141 -17.24 -16.55 -2.50
CA GLY A 141 -18.50 -15.83 -2.40
C GLY A 141 -18.55 -14.84 -1.24
N GLN A 142 -17.39 -14.43 -0.71
CA GLN A 142 -17.25 -13.48 0.38
C GLN A 142 -16.89 -12.10 -0.19
N ASP A 143 -17.61 -11.06 0.22
CA ASP A 143 -17.20 -9.68 -0.06
C ASP A 143 -16.31 -9.17 1.06
N ASP A 144 -15.25 -8.45 0.69
CA ASP A 144 -14.41 -7.77 1.66
C ASP A 144 -15.17 -6.61 2.31
N GLN A 145 -15.67 -6.90 3.51
CA GLN A 145 -16.40 -5.95 4.34
C GLN A 145 -15.49 -4.86 4.90
N ARG A 146 -14.16 -5.03 4.88
CA ARG A 146 -13.19 -4.01 5.31
C ARG A 146 -13.14 -2.92 4.27
N PRO A 147 -13.77 -1.79 4.53
CA PRO A 147 -14.06 -0.87 3.48
C PRO A 147 -13.04 0.27 3.55
N GLU A 148 -12.40 0.57 2.44
CA GLU A 148 -12.25 1.98 2.00
C GLU A 148 -13.60 2.72 1.87
N LYS A 149 -14.69 2.09 2.30
CA LYS A 149 -15.99 2.08 1.63
C LYS A 149 -17.16 2.49 2.54
N THR A 150 -16.96 2.82 3.82
CA THR A 150 -18.03 3.39 4.65
C THR A 150 -17.48 4.25 5.80
N ALA A 151 -17.12 5.49 5.49
CA ALA A 151 -17.29 6.51 6.51
C ALA A 151 -18.80 6.68 6.72
N ILE A 152 -19.31 6.05 7.78
CA ILE A 152 -20.73 6.10 8.17
C ILE A 152 -21.64 5.87 6.96
N THR A 153 -21.58 4.67 6.39
CA THR A 153 -22.63 4.23 5.47
C THR A 153 -23.18 2.93 6.01
N THR A 154 -24.43 3.03 6.41
CA THR A 154 -25.43 1.98 6.43
C THR A 154 -25.09 0.83 5.47
N THR A 155 -24.34 -0.17 5.95
CA THR A 155 -24.06 -1.37 5.14
C THR A 155 -25.29 -2.24 5.20
N VAL A 156 -25.82 -2.62 4.05
CA VAL A 156 -26.97 -3.52 3.96
C VAL A 156 -26.46 -4.96 4.00
N VAL A 157 -26.46 -5.56 5.20
CA VAL A 157 -26.15 -6.99 5.37
C VAL A 157 -27.47 -7.75 5.40
N ASN A 158 -27.73 -8.61 4.42
CA ASN A 158 -28.99 -9.36 4.30
C ASN A 158 -30.25 -8.48 4.30
N GLY A 159 -30.20 -7.31 3.66
CA GLY A 159 -31.32 -6.36 3.66
C GLY A 159 -31.40 -5.46 4.90
N ILE A 160 -30.51 -5.63 5.88
CA ILE A 160 -30.49 -4.83 7.11
C ILE A 160 -29.38 -3.79 7.04
N THR A 161 -29.78 -2.53 7.05
CA THR A 161 -28.93 -1.36 7.23
C THR A 161 -28.25 -1.39 8.60
N ARG A 162 -26.92 -1.48 8.65
CA ARG A 162 -26.10 -1.37 9.87
C ARG A 162 -25.13 -0.18 9.80
N THR A 163 -25.15 0.65 10.82
CA THR A 163 -24.11 1.66 11.07
C THR A 163 -22.93 0.99 11.76
N VAL A 164 -21.77 0.96 11.09
CA VAL A 164 -20.52 0.47 11.68
C VAL A 164 -19.77 1.66 12.24
N ALA A 165 -19.30 1.58 13.49
CA ALA A 165 -18.48 2.62 14.07
C ALA A 165 -17.21 2.81 13.25
N GLN A 166 -16.83 4.06 13.03
CA GLN A 166 -15.71 4.53 12.20
C GLN A 166 -14.34 3.94 12.60
N THR A 167 -14.27 3.24 13.73
CA THR A 167 -13.02 2.82 14.39
C THR A 167 -12.61 1.37 14.13
N THR A 168 -13.43 0.53 13.49
CA THR A 168 -13.17 -0.93 13.48
C THR A 168 -12.77 -1.53 12.14
N LEU A 169 -12.86 -0.82 11.02
CA LEU A 169 -12.52 -1.39 9.71
C LEU A 169 -11.53 -0.49 8.98
N GLY A 170 -10.27 -0.64 9.34
CA GLY A 170 -9.16 -0.04 8.61
C GLY A 170 -8.98 -0.66 7.22
N LEU A 171 -8.31 0.09 6.36
CA LEU A 171 -7.67 -0.40 5.15
C LEU A 171 -6.94 -1.73 5.43
N ARG A 172 -6.99 -2.69 4.50
CA ARG A 172 -6.17 -3.90 4.63
C ARG A 172 -4.68 -3.59 4.63
N VAL A 173 -4.29 -2.64 3.79
CA VAL A 173 -2.91 -2.18 3.58
C VAL A 173 -2.91 -0.66 3.45
N PRO A 174 -3.13 0.06 4.56
CA PRO A 174 -3.32 1.52 4.56
C PRO A 174 -2.17 2.30 3.93
N HIS A 175 -0.95 1.77 4.08
CA HIS A 175 0.25 2.41 3.59
C HIS A 175 0.32 2.45 2.06
N LEU A 176 -0.37 1.56 1.33
CA LEU A 176 -0.45 1.64 -0.13
C LEU A 176 -1.22 2.88 -0.56
N SER A 177 -2.45 3.06 -0.07
CA SER A 177 -3.25 4.24 -0.41
C SER A 177 -2.55 5.53 0.03
N ASN A 178 -1.93 5.51 1.22
CA ASN A 178 -1.16 6.64 1.73
C ASN A 178 0.07 6.98 0.87
N ALA A 179 0.82 5.99 0.39
CA ALA A 179 1.92 6.22 -0.53
C ALA A 179 1.46 6.71 -1.92
N GLY A 180 0.28 6.28 -2.38
CA GLY A 180 -0.36 6.80 -3.59
C GLY A 180 -0.67 8.30 -3.46
N CYS A 181 -1.26 8.72 -2.32
CA CYS A 181 -1.47 10.14 -2.03
C CYS A 181 -0.17 10.94 -2.07
N ILE A 182 0.89 10.45 -1.44
CA ILE A 182 2.20 11.12 -1.43
C ILE A 182 2.78 11.23 -2.83
N GLY A 183 2.66 10.19 -3.66
CA GLY A 183 3.17 10.20 -5.03
C GLY A 183 2.67 11.38 -5.87
N CYS A 184 1.43 11.83 -5.64
CA CYS A 184 0.84 12.97 -6.35
C CYS A 184 0.94 14.30 -5.57
N HIS A 185 0.95 14.25 -4.23
CA HIS A 185 0.85 15.44 -3.38
C HIS A 185 2.14 15.78 -2.62
N GLU A 186 3.27 15.14 -2.92
CA GLU A 186 4.54 15.31 -2.20
C GLU A 186 4.91 16.80 -2.01
N ALA A 187 4.78 17.62 -3.05
CA ALA A 187 5.12 19.05 -2.99
C ALA A 187 4.23 19.85 -2.03
N GLN A 188 2.93 19.54 -1.95
CA GLN A 188 2.00 20.19 -1.03
C GLN A 188 2.19 19.69 0.41
N LEU A 189 2.57 18.42 0.56
CA LEU A 189 2.80 17.79 1.86
C LEU A 189 4.12 18.24 2.48
N LEU A 190 5.12 18.64 1.68
CA LEU A 190 6.44 19.08 2.12
C LEU A 190 6.57 20.61 2.20
N VAL A 191 5.51 21.29 2.65
CA VAL A 191 5.61 22.70 3.06
C VAL A 191 5.92 22.75 4.54
N ALA A 192 7.05 23.32 4.94
CA ALA A 192 7.47 23.40 6.33
C ALA A 192 6.62 24.37 7.18
N GLY A 193 6.73 24.26 8.50
CA GLY A 193 6.12 25.19 9.43
C GLY A 193 4.69 24.83 9.86
N MET A 194 4.05 25.77 10.56
CA MET A 194 2.77 25.55 11.24
C MET A 194 1.57 25.56 10.30
N ASP A 195 1.65 26.27 9.16
CA ASP A 195 0.58 26.31 8.17
C ASP A 195 0.29 24.92 7.57
N ASN A 196 1.26 24.01 7.67
CA ASN A 196 1.15 22.63 7.23
C ASN A 196 1.44 21.64 8.38
N HIS A 197 1.20 22.08 9.62
CA HIS A 197 1.52 21.33 10.85
C HIS A 197 1.02 19.89 10.79
N MET A 198 -0.23 19.69 10.39
CA MET A 198 -0.85 18.36 10.34
C MET A 198 -0.05 17.40 9.46
N HIS A 199 0.32 17.80 8.25
CA HIS A 199 1.03 16.92 7.32
C HIS A 199 2.50 16.71 7.71
N ASN A 200 3.16 17.77 8.17
CA ASN A 200 4.57 17.75 8.57
C ASN A 200 4.87 16.75 9.69
N MET A 201 3.87 16.45 10.52
CA MET A 201 4.01 15.50 11.62
C MET A 201 3.64 14.05 11.26
N LEU A 202 3.12 13.79 10.06
CA LEU A 202 2.75 12.44 9.65
C LEU A 202 3.99 11.59 9.33
N PRO A 203 4.05 10.31 9.75
CA PRO A 203 5.20 9.43 9.52
C PRO A 203 5.61 9.35 8.05
N ALA A 204 4.63 9.28 7.15
CA ALA A 204 4.88 9.07 5.74
C ALA A 204 5.46 10.31 5.04
N VAL A 205 5.09 11.52 5.48
CA VAL A 205 5.67 12.79 4.99
C VAL A 205 7.10 12.94 5.49
N TYR A 206 7.34 12.62 6.76
CA TYR A 206 8.71 12.54 7.31
C TYR A 206 9.57 11.54 6.52
N ASP A 207 9.03 10.36 6.19
CA ASP A 207 9.76 9.34 5.44
C ASP A 207 10.07 9.81 4.00
N ALA A 208 9.17 10.56 3.35
CA ALA A 208 9.42 11.17 2.03
C ALA A 208 10.56 12.19 2.10
N TRP A 209 10.51 13.11 3.07
CA TRP A 209 11.59 14.07 3.33
C TRP A 209 12.93 13.38 3.62
N LYS A 210 12.94 12.33 4.46
CA LYS A 210 14.15 11.57 4.77
C LYS A 210 14.76 10.84 3.59
N ARG A 211 13.97 10.52 2.55
CA ARG A 211 14.47 9.98 1.28
C ARG A 211 15.05 11.04 0.34
N GLY A 212 15.03 12.31 0.74
CA GLY A 212 15.63 13.41 0.00
C GLY A 212 14.64 14.29 -0.76
N ALA A 213 13.33 14.12 -0.54
CA ALA A 213 12.34 15.02 -1.12
C ALA A 213 12.51 16.44 -0.54
N PRO A 214 12.41 17.50 -1.35
CA PRO A 214 12.73 18.86 -0.94
C PRO A 214 11.64 19.41 0.01
N LEU A 215 12.08 19.97 1.13
CA LEU A 215 11.21 20.72 2.03
C LEU A 215 11.14 22.18 1.58
N ILE A 216 9.93 22.71 1.42
CA ILE A 216 9.64 24.04 0.89
C ILE A 216 9.21 24.95 2.03
N ALA A 217 9.74 26.17 2.11
CA ALA A 217 9.28 27.15 3.09
C ALA A 217 7.91 27.73 2.66
N PRO A 218 7.04 28.12 3.62
CA PRO A 218 5.83 28.89 3.31
C PRO A 218 6.15 30.16 2.52
N GLN A 219 5.24 30.56 1.61
CA GLN A 219 5.45 31.73 0.73
C GLN A 219 5.77 33.03 1.49
N ASN A 220 5.24 33.16 2.72
CA ASN A 220 5.39 34.36 3.54
C ASN A 220 6.35 34.16 4.74
N ALA A 221 7.22 33.14 4.69
CA ALA A 221 8.17 32.90 5.76
C ALA A 221 9.20 34.06 5.85
N PRO A 222 9.39 34.68 7.02
CA PRO A 222 10.35 35.78 7.17
C PRO A 222 11.81 35.32 7.00
N ASP A 223 12.10 34.07 7.37
CA ASP A 223 13.38 33.41 7.10
C ASP A 223 13.13 31.99 6.56
N PRO A 224 13.00 31.84 5.22
CA PRO A 224 12.76 30.55 4.58
C PRO A 224 13.82 29.50 4.90
N GLN A 225 15.09 29.90 5.03
CA GLN A 225 16.20 28.98 5.26
C GLN A 225 16.19 28.44 6.68
N ALA A 226 15.90 29.28 7.68
CA ALA A 226 15.76 28.82 9.06
C ALA A 226 14.60 27.81 9.21
N VAL A 227 13.47 28.06 8.54
CA VAL A 227 12.30 27.16 8.58
C VAL A 227 12.64 25.80 7.94
N ILE A 228 13.34 25.78 6.81
CA ILE A 228 13.79 24.54 6.17
C ILE A 228 14.84 23.82 7.03
N ALA A 229 15.78 24.56 7.63
CA ALA A 229 16.85 24.02 8.46
C ALA A 229 16.33 23.34 9.73
N LEU A 230 15.16 23.74 10.24
CA LEU A 230 14.49 23.05 11.35
C LEU A 230 14.12 21.60 10.99
N GLY A 231 13.80 21.35 9.72
CA GLY A 231 13.42 20.04 9.21
C GLY A 231 12.06 19.56 9.74
N LEU A 232 11.80 18.26 9.56
CA LEU A 232 10.62 17.59 10.09
C LEU A 232 10.97 16.69 11.28
N ALA A 233 10.05 16.56 12.22
CA ALA A 233 10.14 15.60 13.31
C ALA A 233 9.23 14.40 13.04
N ARG A 234 9.69 13.19 13.39
CA ARG A 234 8.88 11.98 13.27
C ARG A 234 8.09 11.76 14.54
N TYR A 235 6.78 11.67 14.40
CA TYR A 235 5.88 11.30 15.48
C TYR A 235 5.37 9.87 15.31
N ALA A 236 5.24 9.15 16.42
CA ALA A 236 4.65 7.81 16.41
C ALA A 236 3.13 7.95 16.47
N THR A 237 2.48 7.85 15.32
CA THR A 237 1.01 7.85 15.18
C THR A 237 0.56 6.82 14.16
N THR A 238 -0.66 6.32 14.33
CA THR A 238 -1.32 5.41 13.37
C THR A 238 -2.02 6.15 12.24
N LEU A 239 -2.14 7.48 12.32
CA LEU A 239 -2.84 8.28 11.33
C LEU A 239 -2.17 8.25 9.95
N GLN A 240 -3.03 8.24 8.94
CA GLN A 240 -2.73 8.25 7.51
C GLN A 240 -3.59 9.33 6.84
N CYS A 241 -3.30 9.65 5.58
CA CYS A 241 -4.08 10.60 4.78
C CYS A 241 -5.59 10.29 4.81
N SER A 242 -5.96 9.01 4.71
CA SER A 242 -7.36 8.56 4.68
C SER A 242 -8.11 8.71 6.01
N ASN A 243 -7.40 8.93 7.13
CA ASN A 243 -8.04 9.21 8.41
C ASN A 243 -8.70 10.60 8.43
N CYS A 244 -8.20 11.54 7.62
CA CYS A 244 -8.74 12.89 7.47
C CYS A 244 -9.47 13.07 6.12
N HIS A 245 -8.92 12.51 5.03
CA HIS A 245 -9.46 12.61 3.67
C HIS A 245 -10.16 11.32 3.26
N GLN A 246 -11.47 11.25 3.46
CA GLN A 246 -12.25 10.05 3.19
C GLN A 246 -12.69 9.98 1.72
N THR A 247 -11.88 9.31 0.90
CA THR A 247 -11.94 9.32 -0.57
C THR A 247 -13.30 8.95 -1.17
N HIS A 248 -13.99 7.93 -0.62
CA HIS A 248 -15.27 7.44 -1.14
C HIS A 248 -16.49 7.86 -0.32
N ARG A 249 -16.33 8.79 0.63
CA ARG A 249 -17.46 9.31 1.40
C ARG A 249 -18.13 10.42 0.62
N THR A 250 -19.44 10.28 0.41
CA THR A 250 -20.23 11.38 -0.11
C THR A 250 -20.28 12.51 0.92
N LEU A 251 -19.81 13.68 0.51
CA LEU A 251 -19.72 14.87 1.36
C LEU A 251 -20.17 16.08 0.55
N ASP A 252 -21.06 16.87 1.13
CA ASP A 252 -21.51 18.17 0.61
C ASP A 252 -20.76 19.32 1.30
N THR A 253 -19.46 19.12 1.53
CA THR A 253 -18.61 20.09 2.23
C THR A 253 -17.53 20.63 1.30
N ALA A 254 -17.10 21.87 1.56
CA ALA A 254 -15.95 22.43 0.90
C ALA A 254 -14.74 21.50 1.08
N ARG A 255 -14.00 21.24 0.00
CA ARG A 255 -12.77 20.42 -0.01
C ARG A 255 -12.96 18.95 0.40
N PHE A 256 -14.18 18.43 0.46
CA PHE A 256 -14.48 17.05 0.86
C PHE A 256 -13.93 16.68 2.25
N LEU A 257 -14.00 17.63 3.19
CA LEU A 257 -13.59 17.45 4.58
C LEU A 257 -14.79 17.55 5.51
N ASP A 258 -14.95 16.57 6.39
CA ASP A 258 -15.87 16.62 7.52
C ASP A 258 -15.06 16.97 8.77
N LEU A 259 -14.97 18.27 9.06
CA LEU A 259 -14.12 18.79 10.12
C LEU A 259 -14.49 18.21 11.49
N GLN A 260 -15.79 18.13 11.80
CA GLN A 260 -16.27 17.69 13.11
C GLN A 260 -16.30 16.17 13.23
N GLY A 261 -16.75 15.45 12.20
CA GLY A 261 -16.92 14.00 12.24
C GLY A 261 -15.67 13.20 11.86
N VAL A 262 -14.66 13.82 11.25
CA VAL A 262 -13.47 13.11 10.74
C VAL A 262 -12.18 13.76 11.22
N VAL A 263 -11.99 15.04 10.91
CA VAL A 263 -10.71 15.71 11.17
C VAL A 263 -10.47 15.91 12.66
N LYS A 264 -11.44 16.43 13.41
CA LYS A 264 -11.33 16.62 14.87
C LYS A 264 -10.97 15.31 15.59
N PRO A 265 -11.70 14.18 15.40
CA PRO A 265 -11.32 12.91 16.01
C PRO A 265 -9.91 12.45 15.63
N ALA A 266 -9.48 12.66 14.39
CA ALA A 266 -8.12 12.34 13.96
C ALA A 266 -7.08 13.22 14.68
N CYS A 267 -7.29 14.52 14.79
CA CYS A 267 -6.39 15.42 15.53
C CYS A 267 -6.25 14.98 17.00
N GLU A 268 -7.37 14.71 17.67
CA GLU A 268 -7.36 14.25 19.06
C GLU A 268 -6.69 12.88 19.21
N GLN A 269 -6.87 11.97 18.23
CA GLN A 269 -6.14 10.70 18.19
C GLN A 269 -4.64 10.92 18.09
N CYS A 270 -4.18 11.79 17.19
CA CYS A 270 -2.77 12.14 17.04
C CYS A 270 -2.18 12.62 18.37
N HIS A 271 -2.84 13.59 19.00
CA HIS A 271 -2.35 14.19 20.24
C HIS A 271 -2.32 13.19 21.39
N ARG A 272 -3.29 12.27 21.46
CA ARG A 272 -3.27 11.16 22.43
C ARG A 272 -2.13 10.17 22.18
N GLU A 273 -1.92 9.75 20.93
CA GLU A 273 -0.89 8.77 20.57
C GLU A 273 0.52 9.33 20.78
N THR A 274 0.72 10.61 20.48
CA THR A 274 2.04 11.26 20.55
C THR A 274 2.34 11.85 21.92
N GLY A 275 1.32 12.10 22.75
CA GLY A 275 1.45 12.83 24.01
C GLY A 275 1.82 14.29 23.81
N GLN A 276 1.50 14.87 22.65
CA GLN A 276 1.84 16.25 22.25
C GLN A 276 0.58 17.00 21.86
N GLY A 277 0.49 18.29 22.20
CA GLY A 277 -0.69 19.11 21.90
C GLY A 277 -1.89 18.84 22.83
N PRO A 278 -3.01 19.53 22.60
CA PRO A 278 -4.20 19.39 23.44
C PRO A 278 -4.95 18.07 23.16
N ALA A 279 -5.33 17.35 24.20
CA ALA A 279 -6.07 16.08 24.07
C ALA A 279 -7.49 16.28 23.49
N GLU A 280 -8.06 17.48 23.67
CA GLU A 280 -9.32 17.92 23.08
C GLU A 280 -9.03 19.08 22.12
N VAL A 281 -9.49 18.97 20.88
CA VAL A 281 -9.21 19.96 19.84
C VAL A 281 -10.47 20.76 19.53
N THR A 282 -10.35 22.08 19.57
CA THR A 282 -11.40 22.98 19.11
C THR A 282 -11.16 23.30 17.64
N ILE A 283 -12.14 22.98 16.78
CA ILE A 283 -12.13 23.40 15.36
C ILE A 283 -13.21 24.47 15.20
N SER A 284 -12.83 25.64 14.69
CA SER A 284 -13.78 26.71 14.35
C SER A 284 -14.64 26.28 13.17
N GLU A 285 -15.95 26.56 13.23
CA GLU A 285 -16.86 26.30 12.10
C GLU A 285 -16.72 27.34 10.97
N GLU A 286 -15.90 28.38 11.17
CA GLU A 286 -15.76 29.51 10.24
C GLU A 286 -14.63 29.34 9.19
N GLU A 287 -13.91 28.20 9.17
CA GLU A 287 -12.88 27.86 8.17
C GLU A 287 -13.35 26.84 7.12
#